data_AF-A0A9D6TKC8-F1
#
_entry.id   AF-A0A9D6TKC8-F1
#
_cell.length_a   1.000
_cell.length_b   1.000
_cell.length_c   1.000
_cell.angle_alpha   90.00
_cell.angle_beta   90.00
_cell.angle_gamma   90.00
#
_symmetry.space_group_name_H-M   'P 1'
#
loop_
_entity.id
_entity.type
_entity.pdbx_description
1 polymer ?
#
loop_
_entity_poly.entity_id
_entity_poly.type
_entity_poly.pdbx_seq_one_letter_code
_entity_poly.pdbx_strand_id
1 'polypeptide(L)'
;MHAHERHPGHAAGARTLAAQPRAENPGRDRDRLKQVLYNLTGNAIKFTERGRITISVRPLRRDARVATLQFSVHDTGIGMDDFIAKPVRREILRSCLERWLPAVAE
;
A
#
# COMPACT_ATOMS: atom_id res chain seq x y z
N MET A 1 -56.47 28.20 -14.75
CA MET A 1 -56.49 26.82 -14.21
C MET A 1 -55.07 26.29 -14.32
N HIS A 2 -54.16 26.54 -13.37
CA HIS A 2 -53.98 25.80 -12.09
C HIS A 2 -53.92 24.27 -12.24
N ALA A 3 -52.69 23.75 -12.27
CA ALA A 3 -52.17 22.50 -11.68
C ALA A 3 -50.72 22.35 -12.21
N HIS A 4 -49.66 22.76 -11.49
CA HIS A 4 -48.99 21.99 -10.43
C HIS A 4 -48.78 20.51 -10.81
N GLU A 5 -47.54 20.11 -11.14
CA GLU A 5 -46.70 19.30 -10.24
C GLU A 5 -45.43 18.73 -10.93
N ARG A 6 -44.29 19.06 -10.29
CA ARG A 6 -43.14 18.20 -9.95
C ARG A 6 -42.27 17.61 -11.06
N HIS A 7 -41.08 18.21 -11.16
CA HIS A 7 -39.85 17.55 -11.58
C HIS A 7 -39.65 16.18 -10.89
N PRO A 8 -39.43 15.09 -11.65
CA PRO A 8 -38.85 13.88 -11.09
C PRO A 8 -37.35 14.09 -10.88
N GLY A 9 -36.90 13.77 -9.68
CA GLY A 9 -35.56 14.02 -9.19
C GLY A 9 -34.46 13.35 -10.00
N HIS A 10 -33.30 14.01 -10.01
CA HIS A 10 -32.02 13.38 -10.31
C HIS A 10 -31.75 12.30 -9.25
N ALA A 11 -32.21 11.08 -9.52
CA ALA A 11 -31.69 9.91 -8.84
C ALA A 11 -30.22 9.78 -9.27
N ALA A 12 -29.30 10.26 -8.43
CA ALA A 12 -27.90 9.88 -8.49
C ALA A 12 -27.84 8.36 -8.34
N GLY A 13 -27.86 7.65 -9.46
CA GLY A 13 -27.66 6.22 -9.51
C GLY A 13 -26.29 5.95 -8.91
N ALA A 14 -26.27 5.46 -7.67
CA ALA A 14 -25.09 4.92 -7.05
C ALA A 14 -24.56 3.84 -8.01
N ARG A 15 -23.47 4.15 -8.70
CA ARG A 15 -22.70 3.16 -9.43
C ARG A 15 -22.11 2.25 -8.37
N THR A 16 -22.83 1.18 -8.04
CA THR A 16 -22.26 0.03 -7.36
C THR A 16 -21.19 -0.53 -8.29
N LEU A 17 -19.96 -0.04 -8.14
CA LEU A 17 -18.78 -0.74 -8.60
C LEU A 17 -18.69 -1.98 -7.73
N ALA A 18 -19.40 -3.04 -8.13
CA ALA A 18 -19.09 -4.38 -7.70
C ALA A 18 -17.67 -4.64 -8.18
N ALA A 19 -16.69 -4.29 -7.36
CA ALA A 19 -15.32 -4.71 -7.56
C ALA A 19 -15.33 -6.22 -7.44
N GLN A 20 -15.45 -6.90 -8.59
CA GLN A 20 -15.16 -8.31 -8.68
C GLN A 20 -13.76 -8.51 -8.05
N PRO A 21 -13.59 -9.45 -7.10
CA PRO A 21 -12.28 -9.73 -6.53
C PRO A 21 -11.37 -10.08 -7.70
N ARG A 22 -10.45 -9.16 -8.01
CA ARG A 22 -9.61 -9.23 -9.20
C ARG A 22 -8.73 -10.44 -8.98
N ALA A 23 -9.01 -11.53 -9.72
CA ALA A 23 -8.33 -12.80 -9.64
C ALA A 23 -6.85 -12.61 -9.25
N GLU A 24 -6.51 -13.19 -8.11
CA GLU A 24 -5.17 -13.18 -7.54
C GLU A 24 -4.21 -13.66 -8.63
N ASN A 25 -3.42 -12.73 -9.18
CA ASN A 25 -2.43 -13.08 -10.19
C ASN A 25 -1.10 -13.23 -9.44
N PRO A 26 -0.62 -14.46 -9.16
CA PRO A 26 0.54 -14.68 -8.30
C PRO A 26 1.80 -14.00 -8.84
N GLY A 27 1.87 -13.80 -10.16
CA GLY A 27 2.95 -13.03 -10.79
C GLY A 27 2.95 -11.56 -10.37
N ARG A 28 1.77 -10.97 -10.17
CA ARG A 28 1.62 -9.57 -9.79
C ARG A 28 2.05 -9.29 -8.36
N ASP A 29 1.80 -10.22 -7.44
CA ASP A 29 2.24 -10.07 -6.04
C ASP A 29 3.74 -10.25 -5.89
N ARG A 30 4.33 -11.19 -6.64
CA ARG A 30 5.79 -11.32 -6.74
C ARG A 30 6.43 -10.03 -7.25
N ASP A 31 5.88 -9.45 -8.31
CA ASP A 31 6.46 -8.26 -8.93
C ASP A 31 6.26 -7.02 -8.04
N ARG A 32 5.13 -6.92 -7.33
CA ARG A 32 4.91 -5.91 -6.27
C ARG A 32 5.93 -6.05 -5.13
N LEU A 33 6.15 -7.26 -4.63
CA LEU A 33 7.13 -7.52 -3.58
C LEU A 33 8.54 -7.12 -4.04
N LYS A 34 8.94 -7.51 -5.26
CA LYS A 34 10.22 -7.09 -5.85
C LYS A 34 10.34 -5.57 -5.90
N GLN A 35 9.30 -4.86 -6.35
CA GLN A 35 9.32 -3.41 -6.42
C GLN A 35 9.50 -2.76 -5.03
N VAL A 36 8.78 -3.25 -4.02
CA VAL A 36 8.90 -2.74 -2.64
C VAL A 36 10.33 -2.95 -2.13
N LEU A 37 10.86 -4.16 -2.26
CA LEU A 37 12.22 -4.48 -1.81
C LEU A 37 13.28 -3.67 -2.57
N TYR A 38 13.12 -3.50 -3.87
CA TYR A 38 14.02 -2.68 -4.69
C TYR A 38 14.01 -1.22 -4.24
N ASN A 39 12.83 -0.64 -4.00
CA ASN A 39 12.70 0.73 -3.55
C ASN A 39 13.34 0.94 -2.16
N LEU A 40 13.05 0.05 -1.21
CA LEU A 40 13.61 0.15 0.14
C LEU A 40 15.13 -0.06 0.14
N THR A 41 15.62 -1.05 -0.61
CA THR A 41 17.06 -1.31 -0.72
C THR A 41 17.79 -0.20 -1.46
N GLY A 42 17.21 0.33 -2.54
CA GLY A 42 17.75 1.47 -3.27
C GLY A 42 17.86 2.72 -2.39
N ASN A 43 16.87 2.96 -1.54
CA ASN A 43 16.94 4.03 -0.54
C ASN A 43 18.07 3.77 0.46
N ALA A 44 18.16 2.58 1.03
CA ALA A 44 19.22 2.22 1.97
C ALA A 44 20.63 2.43 1.38
N ILE A 45 20.85 2.01 0.13
CA ILE A 45 22.12 2.21 -0.60
C ILE A 45 22.41 3.70 -0.79
N LYS A 46 21.40 4.46 -1.22
CA LYS A 46 21.54 5.90 -1.47
C LYS A 46 21.96 6.68 -0.22
N PHE A 47 21.46 6.29 0.95
CA PHE A 47 21.65 7.03 2.20
C PHE A 47 22.70 6.43 3.15
N THR A 48 23.35 5.33 2.76
CA THR A 48 24.44 4.70 3.53
C THR A 48 25.74 4.79 2.74
N GLU A 49 26.45 5.91 2.84
CA GLU A 49 27.75 6.09 2.17
C GLU A 49 28.82 5.13 2.73
N ARG A 50 28.84 4.95 4.05
CA ARG A 50 29.68 3.98 4.75
C ARG A 50 28.85 3.29 5.81
N GLY A 51 28.95 1.97 5.89
CA GLY A 51 28.21 1.19 6.87
C GLY A 51 27.72 -0.13 6.31
N ARG A 52 26.57 -0.60 6.80
CA ARG A 52 26.01 -1.90 6.44
C ARG A 52 24.52 -1.80 6.16
N ILE A 53 24.09 -2.53 5.15
CA ILE A 53 22.69 -2.77 4.84
C ILE A 53 22.42 -4.26 5.05
N THR A 54 21.39 -4.58 5.82
CA THR A 54 20.96 -5.94 6.11
C THR A 54 19.55 -6.14 5.59
N ILE A 55 19.38 -7.12 4.70
CA ILE A 55 18.07 -7.59 4.25
C ILE A 55 17.79 -8.91 4.95
N SER A 56 16.64 -9.01 5.60
CA SER A 56 16.23 -10.23 6.29
C SER A 56 14.78 -10.58 6.02
N VAL A 57 14.47 -11.87 6.10
CA VAL A 57 13.13 -12.42 6.04
C VAL A 57 12.93 -13.35 7.23
N ARG A 58 11.81 -13.20 7.93
CA ARG A 58 11.43 -14.10 9.01
C ARG A 58 9.93 -14.40 8.96
N PRO A 59 9.49 -15.62 9.31
CA PRO A 59 8.07 -15.92 9.47
C PRO A 59 7.55 -15.22 10.74
N LEU A 60 6.39 -14.57 10.63
CA LEU A 60 5.61 -14.07 11.76
C LEU A 60 4.55 -15.07 12.21
N ARG A 61 3.92 -15.74 11.23
CA ARG A 61 2.94 -16.81 11.45
C ARG A 61 3.08 -17.84 10.35
N ARG A 62 2.88 -19.11 10.68
CA ARG A 62 2.86 -20.21 9.72
C ARG A 62 1.76 -21.18 10.08
N ASP A 63 0.80 -21.32 9.17
CA ASP A 63 -0.25 -22.31 9.22
C ASP A 63 0.02 -23.40 8.17
N ALA A 64 -0.82 -24.44 8.10
CA ALA A 64 -0.63 -25.58 7.20
C ALA A 64 -0.57 -25.22 5.71
N ARG A 65 -1.13 -24.07 5.30
CA ARG A 65 -1.21 -23.63 3.89
C ARG A 65 -0.69 -22.22 3.63
N VAL A 66 -0.54 -21.39 4.65
CA VAL A 66 -0.22 -19.96 4.52
C VAL A 66 0.86 -19.58 5.51
N ALA A 67 1.82 -18.75 5.09
CA ALA A 67 2.82 -18.15 5.96
C ALA A 67 2.80 -16.64 5.79
N THR A 68 2.78 -15.91 6.91
CA THR A 68 3.01 -14.48 6.95
C THR A 68 4.49 -14.24 7.15
N LEU A 69 5.14 -13.60 6.18
CA LEU A 69 6.57 -13.28 6.24
C LEU A 69 6.74 -11.79 6.51
N GLN A 70 7.64 -11.46 7.44
CA GLN A 70 8.18 -10.12 7.57
C GLN A 70 9.46 -10.02 6.77
N PHE A 71 9.49 -9.07 5.85
CA PHE A 71 10.71 -8.61 5.19
C PHE A 71 11.20 -7.35 5.89
N SER A 72 12.51 -7.21 6.05
CA SER A 72 13.12 -6.05 6.71
C SER A 72 14.36 -5.64 5.94
N VAL A 73 14.48 -4.34 5.64
CA VAL A 73 15.69 -3.71 5.15
C VAL A 73 16.13 -2.75 6.25
N HIS A 74 17.31 -3.00 6.82
CA HIS A 74 17.89 -2.18 7.86
C HIS A 74 19.23 -1.63 7.38
N ASP A 75 19.46 -0.33 7.54
CA ASP A 75 20.68 0.33 7.18
C ASP A 75 21.24 1.16 8.34
N THR A 76 22.53 1.49 8.25
CA THR A 76 23.23 2.33 9.22
C THR A 76 23.55 3.72 8.65
N GLY A 77 22.77 4.17 7.68
CA GLY A 77 22.97 5.46 7.01
C GLY A 77 22.59 6.64 7.89
N ILE A 78 22.55 7.82 7.28
CA ILE A 78 22.25 9.10 7.96
C ILE A 78 20.83 9.19 8.55
N GLY A 79 19.97 8.19 8.31
CA GLY A 79 18.59 8.20 8.76
C GLY A 79 17.74 9.29 8.07
N MET A 80 16.67 9.71 8.75
CA MET A 80 15.77 10.78 8.28
C MET A 80 15.79 12.01 9.20
N ASP A 81 16.69 12.06 10.18
CA ASP A 81 16.66 13.10 11.22
C ASP A 81 16.81 14.52 10.63
N ASP A 82 17.57 14.65 9.54
CA ASP A 82 17.74 15.91 8.79
C ASP A 82 16.79 16.05 7.57
N PHE A 83 16.02 15.02 7.24
CA PHE A 83 15.07 15.05 6.11
C PHE A 83 13.65 15.29 6.62
N ILE A 84 13.22 16.55 6.65
CA ILE A 84 11.78 16.85 6.79
C ILE A 84 11.08 16.38 5.52
N ALA A 85 10.52 15.18 5.56
CA ALA A 85 9.54 14.76 4.56
C ALA A 85 8.47 15.84 4.48
N LYS A 86 8.10 16.26 3.26
CA LYS A 86 6.97 17.18 3.05
C LYS A 86 5.81 16.70 3.94
N PRO A 87 5.22 17.56 4.78
CA PRO A 87 4.21 17.12 5.74
C PRO A 87 3.13 16.32 5.02
N VAL A 88 3.09 15.02 5.26
CA VAL A 88 2.09 14.14 4.66
C VAL A 88 0.90 14.14 5.60
N ARG A 89 -0.23 14.68 5.14
CA ARG A 89 -1.48 14.60 5.90
C ARG A 89 -1.87 13.13 6.06
N ARG A 90 -2.36 12.76 7.25
CA ARG A 90 -2.73 11.37 7.58
C ARG A 90 -3.71 10.78 6.58
N GLU A 91 -4.62 11.59 6.06
CA GLU A 91 -5.63 11.19 5.07
C GLU A 91 -5.00 10.80 3.73
N ILE A 92 -3.97 11.54 3.30
CA ILE A 92 -3.23 11.26 2.06
C ILE A 92 -2.42 9.97 2.24
N LEU A 93 -1.72 9.83 3.37
CA LEU A 93 -0.96 8.62 3.67
C LEU A 93 -1.88 7.39 3.65
N ARG A 94 -3.04 7.47 4.33
CA ARG A 94 -4.04 6.40 4.35
C ARG A 94 -4.52 6.06 2.93
N SER A 95 -4.87 7.07 2.13
CA SER A 95 -5.37 6.86 0.77
C SER A 95 -4.32 6.20 -0.14
N CYS A 96 -3.04 6.56 0.02
CA CYS A 96 -1.94 5.89 -0.66
C CYS A 96 -1.79 4.44 -0.20
N LEU A 97 -1.86 4.19 1.11
CA LEU A 97 -1.75 2.85 1.67
C LEU A 97 -2.91 1.94 1.23
N GLU A 98 -4.16 2.41 1.27
CA GLU A 98 -5.34 1.65 0.85
C GLU A 98 -5.35 1.31 -0.64
N ARG A 99 -4.72 2.16 -1.48
CA ARG A 99 -4.55 1.87 -2.91
C ARG A 99 -3.56 0.73 -3.15
N TRP A 100 -2.60 0.55 -2.26
CA TRP A 100 -1.45 -0.34 -2.45
C TRP A 100 -1.53 -1.63 -1.64
N LEU A 101 -2.07 -1.56 -0.42
CA LEU A 101 -2.31 -2.72 0.42
C LEU A 101 -3.59 -3.42 -0.05
N PRO A 102 -3.55 -4.75 -0.26
CA PRO A 102 -4.79 -5.49 -0.42
C PRO A 102 -5.65 -5.27 0.82
N ALA A 103 -6.98 -5.28 0.64
CA ALA A 103 -7.89 -5.32 1.78
C ALA A 103 -7.48 -6.51 2.64
N VAL A 104 -7.06 -6.24 3.87
CA VAL A 104 -6.65 -7.30 4.79
C VAL A 104 -7.93 -8.07 5.09
N ALA A 105 -8.04 -9.30 4.59
CA ALA A 105 -9.10 -10.20 5.02
C ALA A 105 -8.84 -10.53 6.49
N GLU A 106 -9.80 -10.17 7.35
CA GLU A 106 -9.82 -10.56 8.77
C GLU A 106 -9.91 -12.08 8.94
#